data_AF-A0AAU3K2K9-F1
#
_entry.id   AF-A0AAU3K2K9-F1
#
_cell.length_a   1.000
_cell.length_b   1.000
_cell.length_c   1.000
_cell.angle_alpha   90.00
_cell.angle_beta   90.00
_cell.angle_gamma   90.00
#
_symmetry.space_group_name_H-M   'P 1'
#
loop_
_entity.id
_entity.type
_entity.pdbx_description
1 polymer ?
#
loop_
_entity_poly.entity_id
_entity_poly.type
_entity_poly.pdbx_seq_one_letter_code
_entity_poly.pdbx_strand_id
1 'polypeptide(L)' 'MSGSAFRSGTERSYPLPHAGPGAQSTESLVTSVAAVLVAYGYPRLDTLADRAALESALTAFLYNPLESHR' A
#
# COMPACT_ATOMS: atom_id res chain seq x y z
N MET A 1 38.25 35.59 0.52
CA MET A 1 37.78 34.30 1.06
C MET A 1 36.45 34.54 1.73
N SER A 2 35.35 34.17 1.07
CA SER A 2 34.00 34.20 1.64
C SER A 2 33.35 32.88 1.28
N GLY A 3 32.97 32.12 2.30
CA GLY A 3 32.61 30.71 2.21
C GLY A 3 31.41 30.44 1.33
N SER A 4 31.52 29.40 0.50
CA SER A 4 30.41 28.76 -0.19
C SER A 4 29.47 28.13 0.84
N ALA A 5 28.30 28.74 1.06
CA ALA A 5 27.23 28.10 1.81
C ALA A 5 26.65 26.93 1.00
N PHE A 6 26.36 25.86 1.72
CA PHE A 6 25.98 24.54 1.21
C PHE A 6 24.73 24.55 0.31
N ARG A 7 24.72 23.64 -0.67
CA ARG A 7 23.54 23.27 -1.45
C ARG A 7 22.43 22.70 -0.55
N SER A 8 21.18 22.97 -0.86
CA SER A 8 20.10 22.01 -0.63
C SER A 8 19.01 22.21 -1.67
N GLY A 9 18.65 21.12 -2.35
CA GLY A 9 17.74 21.13 -3.49
C GLY A 9 16.36 21.65 -3.12
N THR A 10 15.81 22.51 -3.97
CA THR A 10 14.38 22.77 -4.00
C THR A 10 13.67 21.51 -4.50
N GLU A 11 13.49 20.58 -3.57
CA GLU A 11 12.51 19.50 -3.67
C GLU A 11 11.18 20.17 -4.06
N ARG A 12 10.71 19.90 -5.28
CA ARG A 12 9.44 20.41 -5.78
C ARG A 12 8.33 19.71 -5.00
N SER A 13 8.07 20.17 -3.78
CA SER A 13 6.92 19.79 -2.98
C SER A 13 5.67 20.39 -3.63
N TYR A 14 5.18 19.73 -4.69
CA TYR A 14 3.76 19.81 -5.02
C TYR A 14 2.99 19.36 -3.77
N PRO A 15 1.94 20.07 -3.34
CA PRO A 15 1.15 19.61 -2.21
C PRO A 15 0.28 18.46 -2.70
N LEU A 16 0.88 17.27 -2.85
CA LEU A 16 0.09 16.07 -2.73
C LEU A 16 -0.29 15.99 -1.25
N PRO A 17 -1.59 15.93 -0.91
CA PRO A 17 -1.97 15.65 0.46
C PRO A 17 -1.26 14.37 0.85
N HIS A 18 -0.42 14.44 1.89
CA HIS A 18 0.15 13.25 2.48
C HIS A 18 -1.03 12.36 2.85
N ALA A 19 -1.25 11.30 2.09
CA ALA A 19 -2.12 10.22 2.51
C ALA A 19 -1.52 9.74 3.83
N GLY A 20 -2.13 10.17 4.94
CA GLY A 20 -1.59 9.93 6.26
C GLY A 20 -1.37 8.43 6.48
N PRO A 21 -0.48 8.06 7.42
CA PRO A 21 -0.31 6.66 7.82
C PRO A 21 -1.64 6.17 8.41
N GLY A 22 -2.45 5.56 7.55
CA GLY A 22 -3.87 5.37 7.80
C GLY A 22 -4.69 4.96 6.58
N ALA A 23 -4.07 4.74 5.41
CA ALA A 23 -4.71 4.01 4.32
C ALA A 23 -4.78 2.51 4.66
N GLN A 24 -5.41 2.18 5.78
CA GLN A 24 -5.74 0.80 6.11
C GLN A 24 -6.51 0.25 4.90
N SER A 25 -6.08 -0.90 4.39
CA SER A 25 -6.62 -1.54 3.18
C SER A 25 -8.11 -1.28 3.04
N THR A 26 -8.48 -0.37 2.14
CA THR A 26 -9.87 0.08 2.02
C THR A 26 -10.71 -1.12 1.59
N GLU A 27 -11.93 -1.25 2.13
CA GLU A 27 -12.87 -2.31 1.77
C GLU A 27 -13.05 -2.46 0.24
N SER A 28 -12.92 -1.34 -0.48
CA SER A 28 -12.89 -1.28 -1.95
C SER A 28 -11.74 -2.08 -2.58
N LEU A 29 -10.54 -2.04 -2.01
CA LEU A 29 -9.38 -2.81 -2.46
C LEU A 29 -9.61 -4.31 -2.25
N VAL A 30 -10.07 -4.71 -1.06
CA VAL A 30 -10.37 -6.11 -0.74
C VAL A 30 -11.43 -6.66 -1.70
N THR A 31 -12.47 -5.88 -1.97
CA THR A 31 -13.54 -6.25 -2.90
C THR A 31 -13.04 -6.36 -4.35
N SER A 32 -12.18 -5.43 -4.78
CA SER A 32 -11.59 -5.46 -6.12
C SER A 32 -10.69 -6.69 -6.32
N VAL A 33 -9.81 -6.97 -5.36
CA VAL A 33 -8.92 -8.14 -5.41
C VAL A 33 -9.71 -9.45 -5.35
N ALA A 34 -10.77 -9.51 -4.52
CA ALA A 34 -11.67 -10.66 -4.48
C ALA A 34 -12.32 -10.94 -5.84
N ALA A 35 -12.78 -9.89 -6.54
CA ALA A 35 -13.35 -10.03 -7.88
C ALA A 35 -12.31 -10.52 -8.92
N VAL A 36 -11.07 -10.04 -8.82
CA VAL A 36 -9.96 -10.50 -9.67
C VAL A 36 -9.66 -11.97 -9.41
N LEU A 37 -9.53 -12.39 -8.14
CA LEU A 37 -9.27 -13.79 -7.78
C LEU A 37 -10.31 -14.74 -8.39
N VAL A 38 -11.59 -14.36 -8.31
CA VAL A 38 -12.68 -15.13 -8.93
C VAL A 38 -12.55 -15.20 -10.45
N ALA A 39 -12.13 -14.11 -11.11
CA ALA A 39 -11.89 -14.11 -12.56
C ALA A 39 -10.73 -15.03 -12.99
N TYR A 40 -9.77 -15.29 -12.09
CA TYR A 40 -8.68 -16.24 -12.28
C TYR A 40 -9.04 -17.69 -11.91
N GLY A 41 -10.29 -17.95 -11.51
CA GLY A 41 -10.78 -19.30 -11.18
C GLY A 41 -10.61 -19.70 -9.72
N TYR A 42 -10.24 -18.77 -8.82
CA TYR A 42 -10.27 -19.02 -7.38
C TYR A 42 -11.72 -19.02 -6.86
N PRO A 43 -12.01 -19.81 -5.81
CA PRO A 43 -13.33 -19.83 -5.18
C PRO A 43 -13.70 -18.46 -4.62
N ARG A 44 -15.01 -18.16 -4.61
CA ARG A 44 -15.53 -16.94 -4.02
C ARG A 44 -15.28 -16.95 -2.51
N LEU A 45 -14.91 -15.79 -1.99
CA LEU A 45 -14.72 -15.55 -0.57
C LEU A 45 -16.10 -15.31 0.06
N ASP A 46 -16.90 -16.38 0.16
CA ASP A 46 -18.25 -16.33 0.74
C ASP A 46 -18.24 -16.37 2.28
N THR A 47 -17.11 -16.75 2.88
CA THR A 47 -16.97 -16.77 4.34
C THR A 47 -16.27 -15.52 4.87
N LEU A 48 -16.72 -15.05 6.04
CA LEU A 48 -16.10 -13.91 6.73
C LEU A 48 -14.64 -14.20 7.13
N ALA A 49 -14.32 -15.48 7.38
CA ALA A 49 -12.96 -15.91 7.70
C ALA A 49 -12.02 -15.78 6.50
N ASP A 50 -12.46 -16.18 5.30
CA ASP A 50 -11.66 -16.06 4.08
C ASP A 50 -11.42 -14.60 3.69
N ARG A 51 -12.44 -13.75 3.90
CA ARG A 51 -12.31 -12.30 3.68
C ARG A 51 -11.29 -11.67 4.63
N ALA A 52 -11.33 -12.01 5.91
CA ALA A 52 -10.38 -11.52 6.90
C ALA A 52 -8.94 -12.01 6.63
N ALA A 53 -8.78 -13.25 6.15
CA ALA A 53 -7.49 -13.79 5.75
C ALA A 53 -6.90 -13.04 4.54
N LEU A 54 -7.72 -12.75 3.53
CA LEU A 54 -7.31 -11.95 2.37
C LEU A 54 -6.90 -10.54 2.79
N GLU A 55 -7.70 -9.88 3.62
CA GLU A 55 -7.41 -8.54 4.12
C GLU A 55 -6.08 -8.51 4.88
N SER A 56 -5.89 -9.43 5.82
CA SER A 56 -4.65 -9.53 6.60
C SER A 56 -3.42 -9.78 5.72
N ALA A 57 -3.53 -10.66 4.71
CA ALA A 57 -2.45 -10.93 3.76
C ALA A 57 -2.12 -9.69 2.89
N LEU A 58 -3.14 -8.94 2.46
CA LEU A 58 -2.98 -7.67 1.73
C LEU A 58 -2.29 -6.62 2.60
N THR A 59 -2.73 -6.47 3.86
CA THR A 59 -2.10 -5.54 4.79
C THR A 59 -0.64 -5.92 5.03
N ALA A 60 -0.34 -7.20 5.22
CA ALA A 60 1.02 -7.68 5.36
C ALA A 60 1.85 -7.42 4.09
N PHE A 61 1.33 -7.70 2.90
CA PHE A 61 2.06 -7.46 1.65
C PHE A 61 2.36 -5.97 1.40
N LEU A 62 1.40 -5.09 1.70
CA LEU A 62 1.51 -3.66 1.41
C LEU A 62 2.27 -2.88 2.48
N TYR A 63 2.13 -3.26 3.75
CA TYR A 63 2.64 -2.48 4.90
C TYR A 63 3.70 -3.19 5.71
N ASN A 64 3.95 -4.48 5.49
CA ASN A 64 5.16 -5.12 5.98
C ASN A 64 6.19 -5.08 4.85
N PRO A 65 7.10 -4.09 4.83
CA PRO A 65 8.20 -4.13 3.89
C PRO A 65 9.01 -5.37 4.22
N LEU A 66 8.84 -6.42 3.44
CA LEU A 66 9.81 -7.51 3.36
C LEU A 66 11.10 -6.79 2.95
N GLU A 67 12.00 -6.59 3.92
CA GLU A 67 13.27 -5.89 3.73
C GLU A 67 13.83 -6.30 2.38
N SER A 68 14.03 -5.30 1.52
CA SER A 68 14.50 -5.46 0.15
C SER A 68 15.52 -6.58 0.09
N HIS A 69 15.14 -7.69 -0.55
CA HIS A 69 16.09 -8.70 -0.98
C HIS A 69 17.12 -7.96 -1.85
N ARG A 70 18.28 -7.74 -1.23
CA ARG A 70 19.48 -7.13 -1.78
C ARG A 70 20.12 -8.01 -2.84
#